data_AF-A0A024FVK0-F1
#
_entry.id   AF-A0A024FVK0-F1
#
_cell.length_a   1.000
_cell.length_b   1.000
_cell.length_c   1.000
_cell.angle_alpha   90.00
_cell.angle_beta   90.00
_cell.angle_gamma   90.00
#
_symmetry.space_group_name_H-M   'P 1'
#
loop_
_entity.id
_entity.type
_entity.pdbx_description
1 polymer ?
#
loop_
_entity_poly.entity_id
_entity_poly.type
_entity_poly.pdbx_seq_one_letter_code
_entity_poly.pdbx_strand_id
1 'polypeptide(L)'
;MICSEHEQYWGEMKQSIEKKTDQMIPFNDLTSRLWPPARYARGCFDNRAILMVTFKAIHAEICVKCMILETEVFFFYAPVNDRFGYLWMTQSHTKILQMCIAKNKCINIWYQKAGKELTLRQGMRPWSDSELQLVFRMHQSRKEIS
;
A
#
# COMPACT_ATOMS: atom_id res chain seq x y z
N MET A 1 -12.79 1.39 10.28
CA MET A 1 -12.82 0.26 11.22
C MET A 1 -11.88 -0.78 10.64
N ILE A 2 -10.75 -1.06 11.30
CA ILE A 2 -9.86 -2.15 10.90
C ILE A 2 -10.48 -3.40 11.52
N CYS A 3 -10.95 -4.33 10.69
CA CYS A 3 -11.44 -5.63 11.15
C CYS A 3 -10.26 -6.42 11.78
N SER A 4 -10.51 -7.23 12.82
CA SER A 4 -9.49 -8.10 13.44
C SER A 4 -8.79 -9.01 12.42
N GLU A 5 -9.50 -9.39 11.35
CA GLU A 5 -8.95 -10.12 10.21
C GLU A 5 -7.80 -9.37 9.52
N HIS A 6 -7.86 -8.04 9.44
CA HIS A 6 -6.79 -7.23 8.87
C HIS A 6 -5.55 -7.18 9.77
N GLU A 7 -5.73 -7.19 11.09
CA GLU A 7 -4.60 -7.21 12.04
C GLU A 7 -3.87 -8.55 12.00
N GLN A 8 -4.60 -9.67 11.96
CA GLN A 8 -4.01 -11.00 11.81
C GLN A 8 -3.29 -11.14 10.46
N TYR A 9 -3.96 -10.76 9.37
CA TYR A 9 -3.38 -10.79 8.03
C TYR A 9 -2.14 -9.90 7.93
N TRP A 10 -2.14 -8.77 8.63
CA TRP A 10 -0.98 -7.90 8.73
C TRP A 10 0.19 -8.53 9.51
N GLY A 11 -0.09 -9.17 10.65
CA GLY A 11 0.94 -9.82 11.47
C GLY A 11 1.77 -10.82 10.68
N GLU A 12 1.14 -11.63 9.84
CA GLU A 12 1.81 -12.59 8.95
C GLU A 12 2.66 -11.90 7.87
N MET A 13 2.11 -10.82 7.28
CA MET A 13 2.78 -10.07 6.22
C MET A 13 4.01 -9.32 6.74
N LYS A 14 3.88 -8.68 7.90
CA LYS A 14 4.97 -7.95 8.55
C LYS A 14 6.15 -8.87 8.85
N GLN A 15 5.88 -10.06 9.40
CA GLN A 15 6.93 -11.07 9.61
C GLN A 15 7.63 -11.46 8.31
N SER A 16 6.89 -11.59 7.21
CA SER A 16 7.46 -11.94 5.90
C SER A 16 8.41 -10.85 5.36
N ILE A 17 8.06 -9.57 5.55
CA ILE A 17 8.91 -8.43 5.18
C ILE A 17 10.15 -8.37 6.07
N GLU A 18 9.98 -8.46 7.40
CA GLU A 18 11.07 -8.37 8.37
C GLU A 18 12.08 -9.51 8.21
N LYS A 19 11.60 -10.73 7.89
CA LYS A 19 12.42 -11.90 7.59
C LYS A 19 13.02 -11.89 6.18
N LYS A 20 12.73 -10.87 5.36
CA LYS A 20 13.15 -10.76 3.94
C LYS A 20 12.92 -12.06 3.16
N THR A 21 11.73 -12.62 3.24
CA THR A 21 11.43 -13.90 2.57
C THR A 21 11.51 -13.76 1.05
N ASP A 22 11.85 -14.84 0.34
CA ASP A 22 11.87 -14.93 -1.14
C ASP A 22 10.50 -14.69 -1.80
N GLN A 23 9.47 -14.45 -0.98
CA GLN A 23 8.10 -14.19 -1.40
C GLN A 23 7.82 -12.70 -1.62
N MET A 24 8.67 -11.79 -1.12
CA MET A 24 8.50 -10.34 -1.27
C MET A 24 9.55 -9.77 -2.22
N ILE A 25 9.08 -9.10 -3.27
CA ILE A 25 9.95 -8.50 -4.27
C ILE A 25 10.02 -6.99 -4.01
N PRO A 26 11.21 -6.43 -3.71
CA PRO A 26 11.36 -5.01 -3.46
C PRO A 26 11.13 -4.19 -4.73
N PHE A 27 10.73 -2.94 -4.54
CA PHE A 27 10.75 -1.98 -5.62
C PHE A 27 12.16 -1.79 -6.18
N ASN A 28 12.21 -1.67 -7.50
CA ASN A 28 13.42 -1.44 -8.26
C ASN A 28 13.07 -0.49 -9.42
N ASP A 29 13.72 0.66 -9.46
CA ASP A 29 13.52 1.71 -10.46
C ASP A 29 14.29 1.46 -11.76
N LEU A 30 15.17 0.46 -11.81
CA LEU A 30 16.02 0.14 -12.97
C LEU A 30 15.22 -0.20 -14.24
N THR A 31 13.92 -0.49 -14.11
CA THR A 31 13.04 -0.68 -15.27
C THR A 31 12.04 0.48 -15.36
N SER A 32 12.01 1.22 -16.47
CA SER A 32 10.94 2.20 -16.78
C SER A 32 9.67 1.47 -17.24
N ARG A 33 9.05 0.71 -16.34
CA ARG A 33 7.90 -0.17 -16.63
C ARG A 33 6.82 -0.02 -15.55
N LEU A 34 5.69 -0.69 -15.77
CA LEU A 34 4.66 -0.84 -14.75
C LEU A 34 5.16 -1.73 -13.61
N TRP A 35 4.94 -1.27 -12.38
CA TRP A 35 5.23 -1.99 -11.15
C TRP A 35 4.00 -1.98 -10.23
N PRO A 36 3.66 -3.11 -9.60
CA PRO A 36 4.26 -4.43 -9.77
C PRO A 36 4.05 -4.99 -11.20
N PRO A 37 4.91 -5.89 -11.71
CA PRO A 37 4.84 -6.37 -13.09
C PRO A 37 3.61 -7.25 -13.35
N ALA A 38 2.98 -7.10 -14.51
CA ALA A 38 1.71 -7.73 -14.87
C ALA A 38 1.77 -9.24 -15.15
N ARG A 39 2.94 -9.89 -15.08
CA ARG A 39 3.10 -11.30 -15.53
C ARG A 39 2.25 -12.30 -14.75
N TYR A 40 1.68 -11.89 -13.62
CA TYR A 40 0.83 -12.71 -12.75
C TYR A 40 -0.59 -12.12 -12.56
N ALA A 41 -0.91 -11.03 -13.25
CA ALA A 41 -2.09 -10.22 -13.03
C ALA A 41 -3.18 -10.49 -14.08
N ARG A 42 -4.40 -10.79 -13.67
CA ARG A 42 -5.56 -10.98 -14.57
C ARG A 42 -6.39 -9.71 -14.79
N GLY A 43 -6.14 -8.66 -14.03
CA GLY A 43 -6.61 -7.29 -14.30
C GLY A 43 -8.13 -7.13 -14.26
N CYS A 44 -8.67 -6.57 -13.19
CA CYS A 44 -10.10 -6.38 -13.01
C CYS A 44 -10.55 -4.90 -13.01
N PHE A 45 -9.61 -3.95 -13.17
CA PHE A 45 -9.89 -2.51 -13.22
C PHE A 45 -9.10 -1.86 -14.34
N ASP A 46 -9.79 -1.37 -15.38
CA ASP A 46 -9.12 -0.73 -16.54
C ASP A 46 -8.03 -1.63 -17.15
N ASN A 47 -8.28 -2.95 -17.18
CA ASN A 47 -7.35 -4.02 -17.58
C ASN A 47 -6.04 -4.08 -16.76
N ARG A 48 -5.96 -3.38 -15.62
CA ARG A 48 -4.85 -3.40 -14.67
C ARG A 48 -5.24 -4.19 -13.42
N ALA A 49 -4.27 -4.91 -12.87
CA ALA A 49 -4.48 -5.59 -11.59
C ALA A 49 -4.36 -4.62 -10.43
N ILE A 50 -5.15 -4.90 -9.40
CA ILE A 50 -5.03 -4.25 -8.10
C ILE A 50 -4.26 -5.19 -7.20
N LEU A 51 -3.02 -4.82 -6.90
CA LEU A 51 -2.06 -5.68 -6.23
C LEU A 51 -1.78 -5.12 -4.84
N MET A 52 -1.50 -6.03 -3.93
CA MET A 52 -1.08 -5.65 -2.59
C MET A 52 0.39 -5.24 -2.61
N VAL A 53 0.62 -4.01 -2.18
CA VAL A 53 1.93 -3.40 -2.02
C VAL A 53 2.15 -3.11 -0.55
N THR A 54 3.16 -3.71 0.04
CA THR A 54 3.57 -3.42 1.41
C THR A 54 4.56 -2.27 1.40
N PHE A 55 4.57 -1.45 2.44
CA PHE A 55 5.49 -0.32 2.56
C PHE A 55 6.14 -0.26 3.92
N LYS A 56 7.29 0.41 3.96
CA LYS A 56 7.95 0.88 5.18
C LYS A 56 8.10 2.39 5.08
N ALA A 57 7.82 3.12 6.15
CA ALA A 57 7.90 4.57 6.22
C ALA A 57 8.35 5.05 7.61
N ILE A 58 8.88 6.27 7.68
CA ILE A 58 9.09 6.94 8.98
C ILE A 58 7.74 7.40 9.53
N HIS A 59 6.92 8.00 8.65
CA HIS A 59 5.56 8.44 8.95
C HIS A 59 4.61 7.77 7.95
N ALA A 60 3.82 6.80 8.43
CA ALA A 60 2.91 6.04 7.57
C ALA A 60 1.93 6.95 6.83
N GLU A 61 1.39 7.97 7.50
CA GLU A 61 0.49 8.96 6.88
C GLU A 61 1.12 9.64 5.65
N ILE A 62 2.38 10.08 5.74
CA ILE A 62 3.07 10.78 4.62
C ILE A 62 3.26 9.83 3.44
N CYS A 63 3.64 8.58 3.70
CA CYS A 63 3.79 7.56 2.66
C CYS A 63 2.45 7.27 1.98
N VAL A 64 1.41 6.95 2.76
CA VAL A 64 0.07 6.63 2.23
C VAL A 64 -0.50 7.82 1.47
N LYS A 65 -0.33 9.06 1.98
CA LYS A 65 -0.76 10.28 1.29
C LYS A 65 -0.13 10.41 -0.09
N CYS A 66 1.18 10.20 -0.19
CA CYS A 66 1.84 10.23 -1.49
C CYS A 66 1.28 9.16 -2.43
N MET A 67 1.13 7.93 -1.94
CA MET A 67 0.62 6.84 -2.76
C MET A 67 -0.81 7.10 -3.23
N ILE A 68 -1.68 7.67 -2.40
CA ILE A 68 -3.04 8.07 -2.78
C ILE A 68 -3.06 9.19 -3.83
N LEU A 69 -2.17 10.18 -3.71
CA LEU A 69 -2.16 11.33 -4.63
C LEU A 69 -1.55 10.99 -5.99
N GLU A 70 -0.56 10.10 -6.01
CA GLU A 70 0.22 9.79 -7.21
C GLU A 70 -0.24 8.50 -7.89
N THR A 71 -1.02 7.65 -7.20
CA THR A 71 -1.43 6.31 -7.70
C THR A 71 -2.87 5.99 -7.29
N GLU A 72 -3.48 4.99 -7.93
CA GLU A 72 -4.86 4.61 -7.58
C GLU A 72 -4.86 3.57 -6.47
N VAL A 73 -5.01 4.05 -5.22
CA VAL A 73 -5.11 3.21 -4.02
C VAL A 73 -6.58 2.98 -3.67
N PHE A 74 -7.01 1.72 -3.58
CA PHE A 74 -8.40 1.33 -3.28
C PHE A 74 -8.61 0.96 -1.82
N PHE A 75 -7.54 0.59 -1.13
CA PHE A 75 -7.56 0.27 0.29
C PHE A 75 -6.16 0.44 0.85
N PHE A 76 -6.06 0.83 2.11
CA PHE A 76 -4.79 0.79 2.84
C PHE A 76 -4.99 0.35 4.28
N TYR A 77 -3.91 -0.15 4.86
CA TYR A 77 -3.78 -0.39 6.28
C TYR A 77 -2.44 0.19 6.74
N ALA A 78 -2.51 1.12 7.68
CA ALA A 78 -1.37 1.88 8.17
C ALA A 78 -1.54 2.11 9.68
N PRO A 79 -0.98 1.24 10.54
CA PRO A 79 -1.06 1.42 11.98
C PRO A 79 -0.28 2.67 12.39
N VAL A 80 -0.87 3.51 13.25
CA VAL A 80 -0.24 4.77 13.71
C VAL A 80 1.08 4.54 14.45
N ASN A 81 1.23 3.40 15.13
CA ASN A 81 2.41 3.07 15.92
C ASN A 81 3.38 2.12 15.19
N ASP A 82 3.19 1.91 13.89
CA ASP A 82 4.03 1.01 13.10
C ASP A 82 4.66 1.76 11.92
N ARG A 83 5.87 1.35 11.56
CA ARG A 83 6.58 1.86 10.38
C ARG A 83 6.16 1.12 9.12
N PHE A 84 5.45 0.03 9.25
CA PHE A 84 5.06 -0.83 8.16
C PHE A 84 3.54 -0.76 7.93
N GLY A 85 3.12 -0.90 6.68
CA GLY A 85 1.72 -1.06 6.32
C GLY A 85 1.57 -1.71 4.95
N TYR A 86 0.34 -1.74 4.44
CA TYR A 86 0.07 -2.18 3.07
C TYR A 86 -1.03 -1.37 2.38
N LEU A 87 -1.04 -1.45 1.07
CA LEU A 87 -1.92 -0.77 0.14
C LEU A 87 -2.43 -1.79 -0.88
N TRP A 88 -3.66 -1.64 -1.32
CA TRP A 88 -4.14 -2.26 -2.56
C TRP A 88 -4.20 -1.17 -3.62
N MET A 89 -3.35 -1.28 -4.63
CA MET A 89 -3.22 -0.26 -5.65
C MET A 89 -3.13 -0.85 -7.05
N THR A 90 -3.51 -0.08 -8.06
CA THR A 90 -3.22 -0.46 -9.45
C THR A 90 -1.72 -0.42 -9.71
N GLN A 91 -1.30 -1.10 -10.78
CA GLN A 91 0.06 -0.99 -11.27
C GLN A 91 0.33 0.46 -11.70
N SER A 92 1.48 0.98 -11.29
CA SER A 92 1.90 2.36 -11.62
C SER A 92 3.28 2.37 -12.27
N HIS A 93 3.58 3.44 -12.98
CA HIS A 93 4.88 3.60 -13.62
C HIS A 93 5.96 3.80 -12.54
N THR A 94 7.11 3.13 -12.66
CA THR A 94 8.18 3.20 -11.64
C THR A 94 8.62 4.63 -11.29
N LYS A 95 8.67 5.54 -12.26
CA LYS A 95 8.96 6.97 -12.02
C LYS A 95 7.98 7.65 -11.04
N ILE A 96 6.69 7.32 -11.10
CA ILE A 96 5.67 7.85 -10.19
C ILE A 96 5.91 7.30 -8.78
N LEU A 97 6.13 6.00 -8.66
CA LEU A 97 6.45 5.35 -7.39
C LEU A 97 7.75 5.90 -6.77
N GLN A 98 8.74 6.20 -7.61
CA GLN A 98 10.00 6.81 -7.19
C GLN A 98 9.78 8.19 -6.55
N MET A 99 8.77 8.98 -6.97
CA MET A 99 8.44 10.24 -6.32
C MET A 99 7.93 10.07 -4.88
N CYS A 100 7.34 8.92 -4.57
CA CYS A 100 6.90 8.57 -3.22
C CYS A 100 7.96 7.87 -2.38
N ILE A 101 8.97 7.28 -2.99
CA ILE A 101 10.13 6.73 -2.26
C ILE A 101 11.18 7.84 -2.04
N ALA A 102 11.31 8.75 -2.99
CA ALA A 102 12.18 9.91 -2.87
C ALA A 102 11.75 10.82 -1.71
N LYS A 103 12.73 11.54 -1.14
CA LYS A 103 12.54 12.47 -0.02
C LYS A 103 11.95 11.81 1.24
N ASN A 104 12.20 10.50 1.44
CA ASN A 104 11.83 9.74 2.65
C ASN A 104 10.33 9.72 2.97
N LYS A 105 9.44 9.95 1.99
CA LYS A 105 7.99 9.81 2.21
C LYS A 105 7.65 8.34 2.51
N CYS A 106 8.12 7.43 1.66
CA CYS A 106 8.24 6.00 1.92
C CYS A 106 9.73 5.62 1.97
N ILE A 107 10.14 4.73 2.86
CA ILE A 107 11.51 4.19 2.91
C ILE A 107 11.70 3.15 1.79
N ASN A 108 10.74 2.22 1.66
CA ASN A 108 10.74 1.24 0.58
C ASN A 108 9.33 0.63 0.45
N ILE A 109 9.06 0.01 -0.70
CA ILE A 109 7.84 -0.74 -0.97
C ILE A 109 8.19 -2.12 -1.56
N TRP A 110 7.30 -3.08 -1.35
CA TRP A 110 7.44 -4.45 -1.86
C TRP A 110 6.09 -4.96 -2.35
N TYR A 111 6.10 -5.93 -3.25
CA TYR A 111 4.89 -6.67 -3.61
C TYR A 111 5.09 -8.16 -3.37
N GLN A 112 3.99 -8.86 -3.15
CA GLN A 112 4.00 -10.30 -2.95
C GLN A 112 4.12 -11.02 -4.30
N LYS A 113 5.12 -11.90 -4.44
CA LYS A 113 5.38 -12.69 -5.66
C LYS A 113 4.19 -13.55 -6.08
N ALA A 114 3.39 -14.01 -5.12
CA ALA A 114 2.15 -14.76 -5.37
C ALA A 114 1.10 -13.93 -6.14
N GLY A 115 1.25 -12.60 -6.20
CA GLY A 115 0.40 -11.75 -7.03
C GLY A 115 -1.05 -11.75 -6.60
N LYS A 116 -1.34 -11.76 -5.29
CA LYS A 116 -2.73 -11.70 -4.81
C LYS A 116 -3.38 -10.42 -5.34
N GLU A 117 -4.51 -10.58 -6.00
CA GLU A 117 -5.29 -9.49 -6.60
C GLU A 117 -6.53 -9.18 -5.75
N LEU A 118 -6.93 -7.91 -5.71
CA LEU A 118 -8.20 -7.50 -5.16
C LEU A 118 -9.25 -7.44 -6.28
N THR A 119 -10.32 -8.23 -6.14
CA THR A 119 -11.51 -8.08 -6.97
C THR A 119 -12.33 -6.88 -6.49
N LEU A 120 -12.51 -5.89 -7.35
CA LEU A 120 -13.38 -4.76 -7.05
C LEU A 120 -14.85 -5.20 -7.00
N ARG A 121 -15.56 -4.68 -6.01
CA ARG A 121 -17.01 -4.74 -5.94
C ARG A 121 -17.61 -3.46 -6.48
N GLN A 122 -18.87 -3.51 -6.90
CA GLN A 122 -19.58 -2.33 -7.40
C GLN A 122 -19.55 -1.19 -6.36
N GLY A 123 -19.20 0.02 -6.81
CA GLY A 123 -19.09 1.22 -5.97
C GLY A 123 -17.72 1.44 -5.32
N MET A 124 -16.76 0.51 -5.46
CA MET A 124 -15.39 0.77 -5.03
C MET A 124 -14.71 1.77 -5.96
N ARG A 125 -14.03 2.76 -5.38
CA ARG A 125 -13.22 3.76 -6.10
C ARG A 125 -11.89 4.00 -5.38
N PRO A 126 -10.89 4.60 -6.06
CA PRO A 126 -9.70 5.07 -5.40
C PRO A 126 -10.02 6.05 -4.27
N TRP A 127 -9.20 5.99 -3.22
CA TRP A 127 -9.26 6.89 -2.08
C TRP A 127 -8.81 8.30 -2.47
N SER A 128 -9.33 9.29 -1.76
CA SER A 128 -8.88 10.68 -1.83
C SER A 128 -8.07 11.09 -0.60
N ASP A 129 -7.36 12.22 -0.70
CA ASP A 129 -6.67 12.83 0.45
C ASP A 129 -7.66 13.24 1.56
N SER A 130 -8.87 13.68 1.21
CA SER A 130 -9.89 14.04 2.21
C SER A 130 -10.32 12.84 3.05
N GLU A 131 -10.44 11.66 2.44
CA GLU A 131 -10.77 10.41 3.15
C GLU A 131 -9.61 9.95 4.04
N LEU A 132 -8.37 10.09 3.56
CA LEU A 132 -7.17 9.81 4.35
C LEU A 132 -7.11 10.66 5.62
N GLN A 133 -7.32 11.97 5.48
CA GLN A 133 -7.31 12.91 6.60
C GLN A 133 -8.37 12.57 7.65
N LEU A 134 -9.55 12.13 7.21
CA LEU A 134 -10.61 11.68 8.11
C LEU A 134 -10.16 10.46 8.95
N VAL A 135 -9.50 9.47 8.33
CA VAL A 135 -8.99 8.27 9.01
C VAL A 135 -7.93 8.63 10.06
N PHE A 136 -6.91 9.40 9.70
CA PHE A 136 -5.82 9.72 10.63
C PHE A 136 -6.27 10.64 11.77
N ARG A 137 -7.19 11.59 11.53
CA ARG A 137 -7.80 12.39 12.59
C ARG A 137 -8.59 11.55 13.60
N MET A 138 -9.42 10.62 13.12
CA MET A 138 -10.16 9.71 14.01
C MET A 138 -9.24 8.87 14.90
N HIS A 139 -8.06 8.50 14.41
CA HIS A 139 -7.07 7.77 15.20
C HIS A 139 -6.36 8.65 16.24
N GLN A 140 -6.13 9.94 15.95
CA GLN A 140 -5.56 10.88 16.91
C GLN A 140 -6.54 11.15 18.06
N SER A 141 -7.82 11.42 17.76
CA SER A 141 -8.83 11.69 18.79
C SER A 141 -9.08 10.50 19.72
N ARG A 142 -8.86 9.25 19.26
CA ARG A 142 -8.95 8.06 20.12
C ARG A 142 -7.78 7.90 21.08
N LYS A 143 -6.61 8.46 20.77
CA LYS A 143 -5.46 8.45 21.67
C LYS A 143 -5.55 9.49 22.78
N GLU A 144 -6.33 10.55 22.59
CA GLU A 144 -6.51 11.62 23.60
C GLU A 144 -7.56 11.28 24.67
N ILE A 145 -8.32 10.20 24.48
CA ILE A 145 -9.40 9.76 25.38
C ILE A 145 -8.98 8.51 26.21
N SER A 146 -7.77 7.98 25.97
CA SER A 146 -7.16 6.86 26.70
C SER A 146 -6.03 7.33 27.60
#